data_AF-A0A0D8JDK7-F1
#
_entry.id   AF-A0A0D8JDK7-F1
#
_cell.length_a   1.000
_cell.length_b   1.000
_cell.length_c   1.000
_cell.angle_alpha   90.00
_cell.angle_beta   90.00
_cell.angle_gamma   90.00
#
_symmetry.space_group_name_H-M   'P 1'
#
loop_
_entity.id
_entity.type
_entity.pdbx_description
1 polymer ?
#
loop_
_entity_poly.entity_id
_entity_poly.type
_entity_poly.pdbx_seq_one_letter_code
_entity_poly.pdbx_strand_id
1 'polypeptide(L)'
;MRAPKSFRLHIGIFGRRNAGKSSLLNALTQQDVSIVSDVAGTTTDPVEKPMELLPLGPLLFIDTAGIDDVGALGEKRIAKTLAVFDRTDLGVIVSNFNDWGEYEESLIGEFNEREIPFVVVFNKCDLYEENFEIIGALDGQKIKLVQTSVIEKTGLLELRQLLLNSAPADFINRPSILGDLVGAGEAAVLVVPIDKEAPKGRLILPQVQSIRDLLDSDAFCMVVKERELREALSRFNKPPKMVVTDSQAFLKVAADTPPEIPLTSFSILFARHQGDLNEMVRGAMAIDKLKTGDKVLIAEACSHHPIGEDIGTVKIPRWLTQYVGGKLEIESTRGHDFPPNISDYKLIIHCGACMWNRREMLSRIMKAKQAGVAITNYGLTIAYSLGIFERALQPFPAALDIYKNGVGN
;
A
#
# COMPACT_ATOMS: atom_id res chain seq x y z
N MET A 1 14.97 11.87 -9.93
CA MET A 1 14.45 11.61 -8.56
C MET A 1 13.71 10.28 -8.63
N ARG A 2 14.06 9.24 -7.86
CA ARG A 2 13.43 7.91 -8.01
C ARG A 2 11.98 7.96 -7.53
N ALA A 3 11.05 7.35 -8.26
CA ALA A 3 9.66 7.19 -7.81
C ALA A 3 9.60 6.48 -6.44
N PRO A 4 8.76 6.93 -5.48
CA PRO A 4 8.61 6.26 -4.18
C PRO A 4 8.19 4.79 -4.34
N LYS A 5 8.59 3.91 -3.42
CA LYS A 5 8.21 2.48 -3.44
C LYS A 5 6.69 2.27 -3.52
N SER A 6 5.92 3.20 -2.94
CA SER A 6 4.47 3.20 -2.92
C SER A 6 3.80 3.46 -4.28
N PHE A 7 4.54 3.95 -5.28
CA PHE A 7 4.06 4.17 -6.64
C PHE A 7 4.58 3.13 -7.64
N ARG A 8 5.30 2.11 -7.18
CA ARG A 8 5.82 1.06 -8.05
C ARG A 8 4.85 -0.11 -8.11
N LEU A 9 4.71 -0.71 -9.28
CA LEU A 9 4.05 -2.02 -9.40
C LEU A 9 5.02 -3.09 -8.88
N HIS A 10 4.59 -3.88 -7.90
CA HIS A 10 5.38 -4.93 -7.30
C HIS A 10 5.14 -6.23 -8.05
N ILE A 11 6.17 -6.70 -8.76
CA ILE A 11 6.12 -7.96 -9.50
C ILE A 11 6.87 -9.02 -8.68
N GLY A 12 6.13 -9.98 -8.14
CA GLY A 12 6.69 -11.08 -7.38
C GLY A 12 7.14 -12.20 -8.32
N ILE A 13 8.38 -12.68 -8.17
CA ILE A 13 8.89 -13.80 -8.95
C ILE A 13 9.02 -15.02 -8.06
N PHE A 14 8.27 -16.05 -8.44
CA PHE A 14 8.09 -17.29 -7.72
C PHE A 14 8.57 -18.45 -8.57
N GLY A 15 9.07 -19.50 -7.92
CA GLY A 15 9.57 -20.68 -8.62
C GLY A 15 10.64 -21.40 -7.83
N ARG A 16 10.91 -22.63 -8.23
CA ARG A 16 11.91 -23.50 -7.62
C ARG A 16 13.32 -22.92 -7.64
N ARG A 17 14.22 -23.48 -6.82
CA ARG A 17 15.66 -23.17 -6.93
C ARG A 17 16.13 -23.55 -8.33
N ASN A 18 17.09 -22.80 -8.84
CA ASN A 18 17.67 -23.04 -10.17
C ASN A 18 16.70 -22.92 -11.35
N ALA A 19 15.42 -22.56 -11.18
CA ALA A 19 14.50 -22.24 -12.28
C ALA A 19 14.96 -21.03 -13.14
N GLY A 20 15.99 -20.31 -12.70
CA GLY A 20 16.61 -19.22 -13.45
C GLY A 20 15.97 -17.86 -13.23
N LYS A 21 15.20 -17.67 -12.15
CA LYS A 21 14.56 -16.40 -11.74
C LYS A 21 15.49 -15.18 -11.84
N SER A 22 16.65 -15.24 -11.17
CA SER A 22 17.58 -14.11 -11.14
C SER A 22 18.24 -13.84 -12.50
N SER A 23 18.47 -14.88 -13.32
CA SER A 23 18.98 -14.73 -14.69
C SER A 23 17.94 -14.12 -15.62
N LEU A 24 16.69 -14.57 -15.52
CA LEU A 24 15.55 -14.02 -16.27
C LEU A 24 15.34 -12.54 -15.93
N LEU A 25 15.39 -12.19 -14.64
CA LEU A 25 15.35 -10.81 -14.17
C LEU A 25 16.44 -9.96 -14.81
N ASN A 26 17.69 -10.42 -14.74
CA ASN A 26 18.82 -9.67 -15.29
C ASN A 26 18.73 -9.55 -16.83
N ALA A 27 18.20 -10.57 -17.51
CA ALA A 27 17.99 -10.52 -18.96
C ALA A 27 16.89 -9.53 -19.35
N LEU A 28 15.81 -9.45 -18.57
CA LEU A 28 14.76 -8.46 -18.74
C LEU A 28 15.28 -7.02 -18.55
N THR A 29 16.32 -6.82 -17.72
CA THR A 29 16.92 -5.49 -17.46
C THR A 29 18.04 -5.07 -18.42
N GLN A 30 18.68 -5.99 -19.15
CA GLN A 30 19.86 -5.72 -19.99
C GLN A 30 19.58 -5.07 -21.37
N GLN A 31 18.41 -4.46 -21.59
CA GLN A 31 18.22 -3.51 -22.70
C GLN A 31 18.14 -2.10 -22.12
N ASP A 32 19.19 -1.31 -22.29
CA ASP A 32 19.33 0.14 -22.00
C ASP A 32 18.48 0.73 -20.85
N VAL A 33 18.45 0.08 -19.67
CA VAL A 33 17.89 0.69 -18.46
C VAL A 33 18.94 0.65 -17.36
N SER A 34 19.22 1.82 -16.78
CA SER A 34 20.17 1.99 -15.67
C SER A 34 19.76 1.12 -14.49
N ILE A 35 20.41 -0.03 -14.33
CA ILE A 35 20.32 -0.83 -13.11
C ILE A 35 21.01 -0.01 -12.03
N VAL A 36 20.27 0.45 -11.02
CA VAL A 36 20.89 0.91 -9.79
C VAL A 36 20.62 -0.09 -8.68
N SER A 37 21.57 -1.01 -8.50
CA SER A 37 21.70 -1.80 -7.28
C SER A 37 23.14 -2.32 -7.18
N ASP A 38 23.97 -1.63 -6.38
CA ASP A 38 25.27 -2.12 -5.94
C ASP A 38 25.16 -2.62 -4.49
N VAL A 39 24.40 -3.69 -4.24
CA VAL A 39 24.61 -4.52 -3.04
C VAL A 39 24.25 -5.97 -3.36
N ALA A 40 25.26 -6.82 -3.55
CA ALA A 40 25.11 -8.27 -3.50
C ALA A 40 24.92 -8.69 -2.03
N GLY A 41 23.67 -8.96 -1.65
CA GLY A 41 23.30 -9.41 -0.30
C GLY A 41 23.02 -10.91 -0.28
N THR A 42 23.71 -11.62 0.61
CA THR A 42 23.68 -13.08 0.79
C THR A 42 22.34 -13.60 1.30
N THR A 43 21.80 -14.60 0.60
CA THR A 43 20.89 -15.69 1.03
C THR A 43 20.00 -15.47 2.28
N THR A 44 18.69 -15.23 2.06
CA THR A 44 17.47 -15.76 2.74
C THR A 44 16.30 -14.77 2.84
N ASP A 45 16.51 -13.50 2.50
CA ASP A 45 15.45 -12.49 2.43
C ASP A 45 15.07 -12.19 0.96
N PRO A 46 13.80 -11.86 0.67
CA PRO A 46 13.38 -11.50 -0.68
C PRO A 46 14.21 -10.33 -1.21
N VAL A 47 14.79 -10.47 -2.41
CA VAL A 47 15.64 -9.45 -3.00
C VAL A 47 14.76 -8.47 -3.79
N GLU A 48 14.77 -7.21 -3.35
CA GLU A 48 14.04 -6.12 -4.00
C GLU A 48 14.90 -5.45 -5.08
N LYS A 49 14.47 -5.51 -6.34
CA LYS A 49 15.16 -4.89 -7.47
C LYS A 49 14.28 -3.81 -8.11
N PRO A 50 14.51 -2.52 -7.81
CA PRO A 50 13.75 -1.44 -8.40
C PRO A 50 14.18 -1.19 -9.85
N MET A 51 13.22 -0.89 -10.72
CA MET A 51 13.48 -0.68 -12.15
C MET A 51 12.44 0.26 -12.79
N GLU A 52 12.64 0.59 -14.06
CA GLU A 52 11.64 1.22 -14.92
C GLU A 52 11.42 0.32 -16.14
N LEU A 53 10.17 0.02 -16.46
CA LEU A 53 9.78 -0.72 -17.66
C LEU A 53 8.77 0.12 -18.43
N LEU A 54 9.17 0.69 -19.56
CA LEU A 54 8.23 1.44 -20.40
C LEU A 54 7.32 0.46 -21.18
N PRO A 55 6.02 0.78 -21.34
CA PRO A 55 5.29 1.95 -20.82
C PRO A 55 4.73 1.83 -19.39
N LEU A 56 4.91 0.71 -18.67
CA LEU A 56 4.39 0.53 -17.29
C LEU A 56 4.92 1.54 -16.27
N GLY A 57 6.10 2.10 -16.51
CA GLY A 57 6.76 3.02 -15.59
C GLY A 57 7.56 2.28 -14.50
N PRO A 58 7.59 2.78 -13.25
CA PRO A 58 8.48 2.27 -12.23
C PRO A 58 7.95 0.96 -11.62
N LEU A 59 8.80 -0.06 -11.53
CA LEU A 59 8.47 -1.39 -10.99
C LEU A 59 9.40 -1.75 -9.83
N LEU A 60 8.97 -2.71 -9.02
CA LEU A 60 9.78 -3.38 -8.01
C LEU A 60 9.66 -4.88 -8.23
N PHE A 61 10.74 -5.52 -8.66
CA PHE A 61 10.79 -6.98 -8.64
C PHE A 61 11.10 -7.47 -7.23
N ILE A 62 10.36 -8.48 -6.79
CA ILE A 62 10.56 -9.16 -5.51
C ILE A 62 10.93 -10.61 -5.81
N ASP A 63 12.23 -10.94 -5.73
CA ASP A 63 12.73 -12.29 -5.96
C ASP A 63 12.54 -13.12 -4.69
N THR A 64 11.66 -14.14 -4.75
CA THR A 64 11.47 -15.06 -3.64
C THR A 64 12.61 -16.07 -3.61
N ALA A 65 13.20 -16.32 -2.43
CA ALA A 65 14.18 -17.39 -2.32
C ALA A 65 13.50 -18.72 -2.66
N GLY A 66 13.96 -19.43 -3.71
CA GLY A 66 13.34 -20.69 -4.16
C GLY A 66 13.16 -21.68 -3.01
N ILE A 67 11.94 -22.23 -2.89
CA ILE A 67 11.46 -22.99 -1.73
C ILE A 67 11.47 -24.49 -2.06
N ASP A 68 12.66 -25.09 -2.09
CA ASP A 68 12.79 -26.53 -2.38
C ASP A 68 13.39 -27.30 -1.19
N ASP A 69 13.21 -26.83 0.04
CA ASP A 69 13.80 -27.48 1.23
C ASP A 69 12.73 -27.94 2.23
N VAL A 70 12.68 -29.26 2.47
CA VAL A 70 11.92 -29.92 3.53
C VAL A 70 12.69 -29.79 4.87
N GLY A 71 12.07 -29.20 5.91
CA GLY A 71 12.65 -29.11 7.27
C GLY A 71 12.14 -27.89 8.07
N ALA A 72 12.65 -27.67 9.30
CA ALA A 72 12.27 -26.52 10.16
C ALA A 72 12.65 -25.14 9.58
N LEU A 73 13.57 -25.09 8.60
CA LEU A 73 13.81 -23.90 7.76
C LEU A 73 12.69 -23.64 6.73
N GLY A 74 11.84 -24.64 6.46
CA GLY A 74 10.73 -24.59 5.53
C GLY A 74 9.57 -23.73 6.03
N GLU A 75 9.14 -23.87 7.29
CA GLU A 75 8.02 -23.08 7.87
C GLU A 75 8.29 -21.57 7.83
N LYS A 76 9.50 -21.15 8.22
CA LYS A 76 9.92 -19.73 8.13
C LYS A 76 9.98 -19.24 6.68
N ARG A 77 10.26 -20.11 5.71
CA ARG A 77 10.28 -19.74 4.29
C ARG A 77 8.88 -19.68 3.70
N ILE A 78 7.97 -20.58 4.09
CA ILE A 78 6.55 -20.53 3.72
C ILE A 78 5.96 -19.20 4.20
N ALA A 79 6.16 -18.83 5.47
CA ALA A 79 5.70 -17.55 6.00
C ALA A 79 6.27 -16.34 5.22
N LYS A 80 7.54 -16.39 4.83
CA LYS A 80 8.16 -15.33 4.00
C LYS A 80 7.57 -15.25 2.60
N THR A 81 7.26 -16.38 1.97
CA THR A 81 6.65 -16.40 0.63
C THR A 81 5.22 -15.89 0.68
N LEU A 82 4.44 -16.29 1.70
CA LEU A 82 3.12 -15.72 1.98
C LEU A 82 3.19 -14.20 2.13
N ALA A 83 4.20 -13.68 2.85
CA ALA A 83 4.42 -12.24 2.98
C ALA A 83 4.77 -11.56 1.63
N VAL A 84 5.38 -12.26 0.67
CA VAL A 84 5.61 -11.70 -0.67
C VAL A 84 4.31 -11.63 -1.47
N PHE A 85 3.44 -12.64 -1.39
CA PHE A 85 2.12 -12.57 -2.04
C PHE A 85 1.31 -11.36 -1.58
N ASP A 86 1.36 -11.02 -0.29
CA ASP A 86 0.60 -9.90 0.28
C ASP A 86 0.92 -8.53 -0.33
N ARG A 87 2.14 -8.36 -0.85
CA ARG A 87 2.59 -7.12 -1.49
C ARG A 87 2.79 -7.24 -2.99
N THR A 88 2.45 -8.38 -3.60
CA THR A 88 2.60 -8.62 -5.03
C THR A 88 1.37 -8.14 -5.79
N ASP A 89 1.57 -7.20 -6.72
CA ASP A 89 0.53 -6.72 -7.64
C ASP A 89 0.37 -7.64 -8.86
N LEU A 90 1.46 -8.27 -9.31
CA LEU A 90 1.51 -9.20 -10.45
C LEU A 90 2.50 -10.34 -10.18
N GLY A 91 2.05 -11.59 -10.31
CA GLY A 91 2.87 -12.79 -10.13
C GLY A 91 3.58 -13.26 -11.39
N VAL A 92 4.80 -13.78 -11.25
CA VAL A 92 5.50 -14.51 -12.31
C VAL A 92 5.96 -15.86 -11.74
N ILE A 93 5.36 -16.95 -12.23
CA ILE A 93 5.80 -18.31 -11.88
C ILE A 93 6.85 -18.71 -12.91
N VAL A 94 8.08 -18.97 -12.47
CA VAL A 94 9.19 -19.40 -13.32
C VAL A 94 9.47 -20.87 -13.03
N SER A 95 9.35 -21.71 -14.05
CA SER A 95 9.67 -23.13 -13.98
C SER A 95 10.26 -23.61 -15.31
N ASN A 96 10.60 -24.90 -15.42
CA ASN A 96 10.85 -25.56 -16.69
C ASN A 96 9.83 -26.70 -16.87
N PHE A 97 9.73 -27.28 -18.06
CA PHE A 97 8.70 -28.29 -18.34
C PHE A 97 8.88 -29.59 -17.54
N ASN A 98 10.11 -29.94 -17.13
CA ASN A 98 10.37 -31.17 -16.37
C ASN A 98 10.05 -31.02 -14.87
N ASP A 99 10.23 -29.83 -14.30
CA ASP A 99 10.07 -29.58 -12.87
C ASP A 99 8.64 -29.12 -12.49
N TRP A 100 7.77 -28.95 -13.48
CA TRP A 100 6.38 -28.53 -13.28
C TRP A 100 5.58 -29.61 -12.53
N GLY A 101 4.96 -29.24 -11.41
CA GLY A 101 4.08 -30.14 -10.66
C GLY A 101 3.36 -29.47 -9.49
N GLU A 102 3.17 -30.21 -8.38
CA GLU A 102 2.36 -29.80 -7.22
C GLU A 102 2.75 -28.44 -6.63
N TYR A 103 4.04 -28.09 -6.65
CA TYR A 103 4.51 -26.80 -6.14
C TYR A 103 3.98 -25.63 -6.99
N GLU A 104 4.12 -25.72 -8.31
CA GLU A 104 3.61 -24.71 -9.24
C GLU A 104 2.07 -24.61 -9.18
N GLU A 105 1.38 -25.75 -9.04
CA GLU A 105 -0.07 -25.78 -8.83
C GLU A 105 -0.47 -25.11 -7.51
N SER A 106 0.30 -25.30 -6.44
CA SER A 106 0.06 -24.63 -5.15
C SER A 106 0.21 -23.11 -5.27
N LEU A 107 1.18 -22.63 -6.06
CA LEU A 107 1.36 -21.19 -6.32
C LEU A 107 0.17 -20.63 -7.10
N ILE A 108 -0.33 -21.36 -8.10
CA ILE A 108 -1.55 -21.00 -8.84
C ILE A 108 -2.74 -20.87 -7.89
N GLY A 109 -2.88 -21.81 -6.95
CA GLY A 109 -3.90 -21.78 -5.90
C GLY A 109 -3.85 -20.48 -5.08
N GLU A 110 -2.67 -20.13 -4.56
CA GLU A 110 -2.46 -18.89 -3.79
C GLU A 110 -2.76 -17.62 -4.60
N PHE A 111 -2.35 -17.56 -5.88
CA PHE A 111 -2.66 -16.41 -6.73
C PHE A 111 -4.16 -16.27 -6.98
N ASN A 112 -4.86 -17.39 -7.22
CA ASN A 112 -6.30 -17.40 -7.45
C ASN A 112 -7.08 -17.01 -6.19
N GLU A 113 -6.74 -17.58 -5.02
CA GLU A 113 -7.39 -17.25 -3.74
C GLU A 113 -7.27 -15.77 -3.39
N ARG A 114 -6.12 -15.17 -3.72
CA ARG A 114 -5.82 -13.76 -3.44
C ARG A 114 -6.28 -12.84 -4.56
N GLU A 115 -6.80 -13.36 -5.68
CA GLU A 115 -7.16 -12.57 -6.86
C GLU A 115 -5.98 -11.72 -7.39
N ILE A 116 -4.77 -12.29 -7.39
CA ILE A 116 -3.57 -11.65 -7.92
C ILE A 116 -3.38 -12.14 -9.36
N PRO A 117 -3.33 -11.25 -10.37
CA PRO A 117 -3.02 -11.68 -11.72
C PRO A 117 -1.60 -12.26 -11.75
N PHE A 118 -1.40 -13.30 -12.55
CA PHE A 118 -0.10 -13.94 -12.70
C PHE A 118 0.13 -14.45 -14.12
N VAL A 119 1.40 -14.71 -14.44
CA VAL A 119 1.84 -15.33 -15.68
C VAL A 119 2.80 -16.47 -15.39
N VAL A 120 2.83 -17.46 -16.28
CA VAL A 120 3.77 -18.58 -16.22
C VAL A 120 4.89 -18.38 -17.22
N VAL A 121 6.12 -18.61 -16.78
CA VAL A 121 7.32 -18.54 -17.61
C VAL A 121 8.01 -19.88 -17.56
N PHE A 122 7.98 -20.60 -18.68
CA PHE A 122 8.85 -21.74 -18.89
C PHE A 122 10.21 -21.21 -19.34
N ASN A 123 11.22 -21.35 -18.49
CA ASN A 123 12.57 -20.87 -18.73
C ASN A 123 13.51 -22.05 -19.01
N LYS A 124 14.63 -21.76 -19.68
CA LYS A 124 15.62 -22.75 -20.16
C LYS A 124 15.07 -23.70 -21.23
N CYS A 125 14.24 -23.20 -22.13
CA CYS A 125 13.71 -23.99 -23.26
C CYS A 125 14.82 -24.43 -24.26
N ASP A 126 16.05 -23.94 -24.11
CA ASP A 126 17.25 -24.46 -24.77
C ASP A 126 17.68 -25.84 -24.23
N LEU A 127 17.27 -26.22 -23.02
CA LEU A 127 17.66 -27.47 -22.36
C LEU A 127 16.52 -28.48 -22.21
N TYR A 128 15.27 -28.02 -22.22
CA TYR A 128 14.09 -28.85 -21.95
C TYR A 128 13.11 -28.75 -23.11
N GLU A 129 12.64 -29.90 -23.57
CA GLU A 129 11.62 -29.99 -24.62
C GLU A 129 10.26 -29.52 -24.10
N GLU A 130 9.43 -29.04 -25.03
CA GLU A 130 8.08 -28.60 -24.73
C GLU A 130 7.19 -29.76 -24.29
N ASN A 131 6.35 -29.51 -23.28
CA ASN A 131 5.34 -30.46 -22.85
C ASN A 131 3.94 -29.94 -23.19
N PHE A 132 3.36 -30.49 -24.26
CA PHE A 132 2.04 -30.10 -24.77
C PHE A 132 0.89 -30.40 -23.80
N GLU A 133 1.02 -31.39 -22.91
CA GLU A 133 0.00 -31.68 -21.91
C GLU A 133 -0.08 -30.56 -20.88
N ILE A 134 1.08 -30.09 -20.39
CA ILE A 134 1.17 -28.96 -19.44
C ILE A 134 0.64 -27.68 -20.10
N ILE A 135 1.05 -27.41 -21.34
CA ILE A 135 0.58 -26.24 -22.10
C ILE A 135 -0.95 -26.29 -22.26
N GLY A 136 -1.51 -27.44 -22.64
CA GLY A 136 -2.94 -27.62 -22.79
C GLY A 136 -3.72 -27.48 -21.47
N ALA A 137 -3.17 -27.97 -20.36
CA ALA A 137 -3.78 -27.82 -19.04
C ALA A 137 -3.82 -26.34 -18.60
N LEU A 138 -2.74 -25.60 -18.81
CA LEU A 138 -2.68 -24.17 -18.51
C LEU A 138 -3.61 -23.34 -19.40
N ASP A 139 -3.68 -23.65 -20.70
CA ASP A 139 -4.60 -22.99 -21.64
C ASP A 139 -6.06 -23.27 -21.29
N GLY A 140 -6.39 -24.50 -20.88
CA GLY A 140 -7.72 -24.86 -20.37
C GLY A 140 -8.16 -24.05 -19.14
N GLN A 141 -7.19 -23.65 -18.31
CA GLN A 141 -7.41 -22.74 -17.16
C GLN A 141 -7.32 -21.25 -17.55
N LYS A 142 -7.09 -20.94 -18.83
CA LYS A 142 -6.85 -19.58 -19.37
C LYS A 142 -5.64 -18.89 -18.73
N ILE A 143 -4.66 -19.67 -18.29
CA ILE A 143 -3.43 -19.16 -17.70
C ILE A 143 -2.50 -18.74 -18.83
N LYS A 144 -2.08 -17.49 -18.79
CA LYS A 144 -1.13 -16.91 -19.75
C LYS A 144 0.27 -17.45 -19.48
N LEU A 145 0.91 -18.01 -20.51
CA LEU A 145 2.27 -18.54 -20.44
C LEU A 145 3.18 -17.96 -21.53
N VAL A 146 4.49 -18.02 -21.29
CA VAL A 146 5.54 -17.71 -22.27
C VAL A 146 6.73 -18.64 -22.08
N GLN A 147 7.35 -19.02 -23.19
CA GLN A 147 8.59 -19.81 -23.21
C GLN A 147 9.79 -18.89 -23.41
N THR A 148 10.87 -19.13 -22.67
CA THR A 148 12.05 -18.26 -22.67
C THR A 148 13.34 -19.04 -22.61
N SER A 149 14.37 -18.53 -23.28
CA SER A 149 15.76 -18.91 -23.05
C SER A 149 16.58 -17.65 -22.86
N VAL A 150 17.19 -17.52 -21.67
CA VAL A 150 18.10 -16.40 -21.37
C VAL A 150 19.39 -16.52 -22.20
N ILE A 151 19.84 -17.75 -22.49
CA ILE A 151 21.07 -18.02 -23.24
C ILE A 151 20.86 -17.66 -24.71
N GLU A 152 19.77 -18.15 -25.32
CA GLU A 152 19.43 -17.87 -26.72
C GLU A 152 18.75 -16.50 -26.91
N LYS A 153 18.45 -15.79 -25.81
CA LYS A 153 17.76 -14.49 -25.78
C LYS A 153 16.38 -14.50 -26.46
N THR A 154 15.68 -15.64 -26.41
CA THR A 154 14.34 -15.83 -26.98
C THR A 154 13.25 -15.62 -25.91
N GLY A 155 12.06 -15.19 -26.34
CA GLY A 155 10.88 -15.03 -25.48
C GLY A 155 10.88 -13.84 -24.51
N LEU A 156 11.99 -13.11 -24.36
CA LEU A 156 12.09 -11.96 -23.43
C LEU A 156 11.14 -10.81 -23.80
N LEU A 157 10.97 -10.54 -25.10
CA LEU A 157 10.06 -9.49 -25.58
C LEU A 157 8.59 -9.87 -25.34
N GLU A 158 8.25 -11.13 -25.60
CA GLU A 158 6.92 -11.68 -25.35
C GLU A 158 6.58 -11.64 -23.86
N LEU A 159 7.53 -12.01 -22.99
CA LEU A 159 7.37 -11.87 -21.54
C LEU A 159 7.08 -10.42 -21.14
N ARG A 160 7.81 -9.44 -21.69
CA ARG A 160 7.52 -8.02 -21.41
C ARG A 160 6.11 -7.63 -21.83
N GLN A 161 5.68 -8.02 -23.02
CA GLN A 161 4.33 -7.75 -23.50
C GLN A 161 3.27 -8.45 -22.64
N LEU A 162 3.56 -9.65 -22.13
CA LEU A 162 2.67 -10.39 -21.28
C LEU A 162 2.51 -9.74 -19.90
N LEU A 163 3.61 -9.23 -19.32
CA LEU A 163 3.59 -8.44 -18.09
C LEU A 163 2.78 -7.15 -18.27
N LEU A 164 2.98 -6.47 -19.41
CA LEU A 164 2.19 -5.29 -19.80
C LEU A 164 0.69 -5.58 -19.84
N ASN A 165 0.30 -6.66 -20.51
CA ASN A 165 -1.10 -7.05 -20.70
C ASN A 165 -1.74 -7.68 -19.46
N SER A 166 -0.96 -7.95 -18.41
CA SER A 166 -1.42 -8.61 -17.18
C SER A 166 -1.30 -7.71 -15.95
N ALA A 167 -0.78 -6.49 -16.11
CA ALA A 167 -0.76 -5.52 -15.04
C ALA A 167 -2.21 -5.21 -14.57
N PRO A 168 -2.47 -5.20 -13.25
CA PRO A 168 -3.82 -5.02 -12.72
C PRO A 168 -4.36 -3.62 -13.05
N ALA A 169 -5.66 -3.58 -13.39
CA ALA A 169 -6.36 -2.33 -13.67
C ALA A 169 -6.31 -1.34 -12.48
N ASP A 170 -6.27 -1.83 -11.24
CA ASP A 170 -6.18 -0.99 -10.03
C ASP A 170 -4.85 -0.24 -9.90
N PHE A 171 -3.77 -0.75 -10.50
CA PHE A 171 -2.52 -0.01 -10.58
C PHE A 171 -2.64 1.15 -11.58
N ILE A 172 -3.34 0.91 -12.70
CA ILE A 172 -3.59 1.92 -13.74
C ILE A 172 -4.61 2.97 -13.26
N ASN A 173 -5.66 2.53 -12.54
CA ASN A 173 -6.80 3.33 -12.08
C ASN A 173 -6.72 3.64 -10.58
N ARG A 174 -5.51 3.81 -10.05
CA ARG A 174 -5.34 4.14 -8.64
C ARG A 174 -6.05 5.48 -8.34
N PRO A 175 -6.84 5.59 -7.24
CA PRO A 175 -7.43 6.86 -6.85
C PRO A 175 -6.35 7.92 -6.68
N SER A 176 -6.57 9.13 -7.21
CA SER A 176 -5.71 10.27 -6.92
C SER A 176 -5.70 10.56 -5.41
N ILE A 177 -4.61 11.15 -4.92
CA ILE A 177 -4.54 11.52 -3.50
C ILE A 177 -5.55 12.64 -3.23
N LEU A 178 -5.51 13.69 -4.06
CA LEU A 178 -6.21 14.94 -3.87
C LEU A 178 -6.64 15.60 -5.19
N GLY A 179 -5.92 15.37 -6.28
CA GLY A 179 -6.11 16.00 -7.58
C GLY A 179 -7.53 15.85 -8.13
N ASP A 180 -8.14 14.68 -7.96
CA ASP A 180 -9.52 14.42 -8.39
C ASP A 180 -10.59 15.10 -7.50
N LEU A 181 -10.25 15.44 -6.26
CA LEU A 181 -11.14 16.19 -5.35
C LEU A 181 -11.09 17.70 -5.61
N VAL A 182 -9.94 18.20 -6.10
CA VAL A 182 -9.71 19.62 -6.32
C VAL A 182 -10.09 20.01 -7.75
N GLY A 183 -9.61 19.26 -8.75
CA GLY A 183 -9.81 19.52 -10.16
C GLY A 183 -8.84 20.55 -10.75
N ALA A 184 -8.67 20.49 -12.07
CA ALA A 184 -7.78 21.37 -12.83
C ALA A 184 -8.21 22.84 -12.72
N GLY A 185 -7.24 23.74 -12.53
CA GLY A 185 -7.45 25.18 -12.39
C GLY A 185 -8.06 25.62 -11.06
N GLU A 186 -8.30 24.70 -10.13
CA GLU A 186 -8.79 24.99 -8.78
C GLU A 186 -7.65 24.91 -7.76
N ALA A 187 -7.88 25.38 -6.53
CA ALA A 187 -6.85 25.47 -5.50
C ALA A 187 -7.14 24.63 -4.26
N ALA A 188 -6.10 24.04 -3.67
CA ALA A 188 -6.13 23.48 -2.31
C ALA A 188 -5.10 24.17 -1.41
N VAL A 189 -5.46 24.29 -0.13
CA VAL A 189 -4.54 24.79 0.92
C VAL A 189 -4.07 23.60 1.75
N LEU A 190 -2.76 23.39 1.79
CA LEU A 190 -2.09 22.33 2.55
C LEU A 190 -1.50 22.94 3.83
N VAL A 191 -2.09 22.62 4.98
CA VAL A 191 -1.65 23.10 6.28
C VAL A 191 -0.67 22.13 6.90
N VAL A 192 0.60 22.53 6.93
CA VAL A 192 1.75 21.74 7.33
C VAL A 192 2.40 22.38 8.56
N PRO A 193 2.14 21.86 9.77
CA PRO A 193 2.84 22.34 10.98
C PRO A 193 4.33 21.99 10.93
N ILE A 194 5.13 22.63 11.78
CA ILE A 194 6.54 22.25 11.94
C ILE A 194 6.60 20.86 12.57
N ASP A 195 6.89 19.87 11.74
CA ASP A 195 7.03 18.49 12.18
C ASP A 195 8.44 18.26 12.72
N LYS A 196 8.54 17.71 13.94
CA LYS A 196 9.83 17.29 14.52
C LYS A 196 10.33 15.97 13.92
N GLU A 197 9.44 15.20 13.29
CA GLU A 197 9.73 13.91 12.67
C GLU A 197 10.35 14.07 11.27
N ALA A 198 10.15 15.22 10.62
CA ALA A 198 10.82 15.54 9.37
C ALA A 198 12.26 16.03 9.62
N PRO A 199 13.27 15.50 8.92
CA PRO A 199 14.63 16.04 8.96
C PRO A 199 14.63 17.52 8.57
N LYS A 200 15.53 18.31 9.20
CA LYS A 200 15.66 19.75 8.90
C LYS A 200 15.74 19.99 7.38
N GLY A 201 14.81 20.79 6.86
CA GLY A 201 14.74 21.12 5.43
C GLY A 201 13.96 20.14 4.55
N ARG A 202 13.16 19.23 5.12
CA ARG A 202 12.31 18.29 4.38
C ARG A 202 10.85 18.35 4.83
N LEU A 203 9.94 18.02 3.92
CA LEU A 203 8.55 17.70 4.20
C LEU A 203 8.39 16.19 4.37
N ILE A 204 7.36 15.75 5.11
CA ILE A 204 7.05 14.32 5.20
C ILE A 204 6.44 13.82 3.89
N LEU A 205 6.55 12.51 3.65
CA LEU A 205 6.16 11.91 2.36
C LEU A 205 4.70 12.18 1.96
N PRO A 206 3.68 12.11 2.85
CA PRO A 206 2.31 12.45 2.49
C PRO A 206 2.14 13.86 1.92
N GLN A 207 2.88 14.84 2.45
CA GLN A 207 2.83 16.23 2.01
C GLN A 207 3.46 16.37 0.62
N VAL A 208 4.65 15.79 0.42
CA VAL A 208 5.34 15.81 -0.88
C VAL A 208 4.50 15.16 -1.97
N GLN A 209 3.90 14.00 -1.67
CA GLN A 209 3.06 13.27 -2.63
C GLN A 209 1.77 14.04 -2.95
N SER A 210 1.12 14.67 -1.96
CA SER A 210 -0.08 15.49 -2.19
C SER A 210 0.23 16.74 -3.03
N ILE A 211 1.36 17.40 -2.80
CA ILE A 211 1.81 18.54 -3.62
C ILE A 211 2.03 18.07 -5.07
N ARG A 212 2.70 16.92 -5.26
CA ARG A 212 2.97 16.41 -6.60
C ARG A 212 1.68 16.05 -7.35
N ASP A 213 0.76 15.35 -6.68
CA ASP A 213 -0.52 14.92 -7.26
C ASP A 213 -1.42 16.09 -7.65
N LEU A 214 -1.43 17.19 -6.87
CA LEU A 214 -2.09 18.44 -7.28
C LEU A 214 -1.48 19.04 -8.55
N LEU A 215 -0.15 19.12 -8.62
CA LEU A 215 0.55 19.68 -9.78
C LEU A 215 0.36 18.81 -11.03
N ASP A 216 0.32 17.48 -10.88
CA ASP A 216 0.03 16.54 -11.98
C ASP A 216 -1.41 16.66 -12.52
N SER A 217 -2.32 17.24 -11.71
CA SER A 217 -3.72 17.44 -12.05
C SER A 217 -4.04 18.88 -12.47
N ASP A 218 -3.01 19.67 -12.82
CA ASP A 218 -3.13 21.10 -13.16
C ASP A 218 -3.84 21.95 -12.09
N ALA A 219 -3.73 21.54 -10.81
CA ALA A 219 -4.33 22.24 -9.67
C ALA A 219 -3.30 23.14 -8.96
N PHE A 220 -3.78 24.24 -8.37
CA PHE A 220 -2.97 25.13 -7.55
C PHE A 220 -2.82 24.58 -6.14
N CYS A 221 -1.60 24.68 -5.60
CA CYS A 221 -1.28 24.26 -4.25
C CYS A 221 -0.70 25.43 -3.46
N MET A 222 -1.33 25.79 -2.34
CA MET A 222 -0.77 26.74 -1.36
C MET A 222 -0.41 25.99 -0.07
N VAL A 223 0.88 26.01 0.31
CA VAL A 223 1.35 25.37 1.53
C VAL A 223 1.55 26.41 2.62
N VAL A 224 0.96 26.19 3.79
CA VAL A 224 0.99 27.14 4.93
C VAL A 224 1.22 26.40 6.23
N LYS A 225 1.66 27.11 7.27
CA LYS A 225 1.64 26.61 8.65
C LYS A 225 0.29 26.92 9.29
N GLU A 226 0.00 26.28 10.42
CA GLU A 226 -1.28 26.37 11.10
C GLU A 226 -1.57 27.74 11.71
N ARG A 227 -0.60 28.67 11.74
CA ARG A 227 -0.80 30.04 12.26
C ARG A 227 -1.20 31.02 11.16
N GLU A 228 -0.80 30.73 9.94
CA GLU A 228 -0.95 31.59 8.76
C GLU A 228 -2.21 31.23 7.95
N LEU A 229 -2.92 30.15 8.30
CA LEU A 229 -4.09 29.68 7.55
C LEU A 229 -5.16 30.77 7.35
N ARG A 230 -5.55 31.50 8.41
CA ARG A 230 -6.58 32.55 8.28
C ARG A 230 -6.16 33.65 7.31
N GLU A 231 -4.90 34.07 7.38
CA GLU A 231 -4.34 35.07 6.47
C GLU A 231 -4.21 34.53 5.05
N ALA A 232 -3.85 33.26 4.89
CA ALA A 232 -3.76 32.62 3.59
C ALA A 232 -5.14 32.56 2.92
N LEU A 233 -6.18 32.17 3.65
CA LEU A 233 -7.55 32.12 3.15
C LEU A 233 -8.05 33.51 2.71
N SER A 234 -7.66 34.60 3.39
CA SER A 234 -8.07 35.96 3.01
C SER A 234 -7.38 36.49 1.75
N ARG A 235 -6.30 35.84 1.29
CA ARG A 235 -5.59 36.20 0.05
C ARG A 235 -6.20 35.57 -1.21
N PHE A 236 -7.17 34.68 -1.06
CA PHE A 236 -7.86 34.07 -2.17
C PHE A 236 -9.00 34.96 -2.69
N ASN A 237 -8.96 35.31 -3.97
CA ASN A 237 -10.09 35.98 -4.64
C ASN A 237 -11.30 35.05 -4.82
N LYS A 238 -11.05 33.73 -4.86
CA LYS A 238 -12.06 32.66 -4.89
C LYS A 238 -11.65 31.61 -3.84
N PRO A 239 -12.56 31.17 -2.94
CA PRO A 239 -12.21 30.20 -1.91
C PRO A 239 -11.55 28.94 -2.50
N PRO A 240 -10.55 28.37 -1.82
CA PRO A 240 -9.98 27.09 -2.23
C PRO A 240 -11.07 26.01 -2.21
N LYS A 241 -10.92 25.00 -3.06
CA LYS A 241 -11.84 23.86 -3.09
C LYS A 241 -11.80 23.03 -1.83
N MET A 242 -10.67 22.99 -1.15
CA MET A 242 -10.56 22.36 0.15
C MET A 242 -9.30 22.76 0.91
N VAL A 243 -9.33 22.49 2.20
CA VAL A 243 -8.17 22.53 3.10
C VAL A 243 -7.79 21.09 3.47
N VAL A 244 -6.49 20.81 3.47
CA VAL A 244 -5.93 19.54 3.95
C VAL A 244 -4.94 19.86 5.05
N THR A 245 -5.01 19.13 6.16
CA THR A 245 -4.14 19.40 7.31
C THR A 245 -3.48 18.15 7.86
N ASP A 246 -2.41 18.35 8.63
CA ASP A 246 -1.90 17.30 9.49
C ASP A 246 -2.88 16.99 10.63
N SER A 247 -3.06 15.70 10.94
CA SER A 247 -3.99 15.26 11.96
C SER A 247 -3.66 15.82 13.36
N GLN A 248 -2.43 16.26 13.62
CA GLN A 248 -2.06 16.94 14.87
C GLN A 248 -2.62 18.36 15.00
N ALA A 249 -2.82 19.07 13.89
CA ALA A 249 -3.34 20.43 13.87
C ALA A 249 -4.85 20.50 13.61
N PHE A 250 -5.52 19.34 13.55
CA PHE A 250 -6.84 19.19 12.96
C PHE A 250 -7.91 20.07 13.61
N LEU A 251 -7.98 20.13 14.95
CA LEU A 251 -8.96 20.95 15.66
C LEU A 251 -8.77 22.45 15.42
N LYS A 252 -7.52 22.92 15.49
CA LYS A 252 -7.20 24.33 15.26
C LYS A 252 -7.55 24.73 13.82
N VAL A 253 -7.14 23.90 12.86
CA VAL A 253 -7.41 24.15 11.45
C VAL A 253 -8.90 24.06 11.13
N ALA A 254 -9.64 23.15 11.76
CA ALA A 254 -11.09 23.09 11.65
C ALA A 254 -11.77 24.37 12.16
N ALA A 255 -11.31 24.92 13.28
CA ALA A 255 -11.83 26.19 13.80
C ALA A 255 -11.48 27.40 12.91
N ASP A 256 -10.33 27.36 12.23
CA ASP A 256 -9.85 28.43 11.36
C ASP A 256 -10.37 28.35 9.92
N THR A 257 -10.96 27.21 9.52
CA THR A 257 -11.47 26.96 8.18
C THR A 257 -12.99 27.19 8.11
N PRO A 258 -13.47 28.12 7.27
CA PRO A 258 -14.91 28.39 7.10
C PRO A 258 -15.74 27.13 6.80
N PRO A 259 -16.94 26.94 7.39
CA PRO A 259 -17.78 25.74 7.25
C PRO A 259 -18.14 25.34 5.81
N GLU A 260 -18.12 26.26 4.87
CA GLU A 260 -18.39 26.02 3.46
C GLU A 260 -17.21 25.42 2.70
N ILE A 261 -15.98 25.54 3.23
CA ILE A 261 -14.77 24.98 2.62
C ILE A 261 -14.56 23.56 3.18
N PRO A 262 -14.65 22.51 2.35
CA PRO A 262 -14.38 21.14 2.79
C PRO A 262 -12.99 21.01 3.41
N LEU A 263 -12.91 20.19 4.47
CA LEU A 263 -11.69 19.99 5.24
C LEU A 263 -11.43 18.49 5.44
N THR A 264 -10.20 18.06 5.27
CA THR A 264 -9.77 16.71 5.67
C THR A 264 -8.31 16.68 6.10
N SER A 265 -7.76 15.51 6.43
CA SER A 265 -6.36 15.35 6.77
C SER A 265 -5.58 14.54 5.74
N PHE A 266 -4.26 14.73 5.69
CA PHE A 266 -3.37 13.88 4.87
C PHE A 266 -3.57 12.41 5.20
N SER A 267 -3.75 12.08 6.48
CA SER A 267 -3.99 10.69 6.89
C SER A 267 -5.27 10.13 6.27
N ILE A 268 -6.38 10.88 6.23
CA ILE A 268 -7.64 10.41 5.64
C ILE A 268 -7.52 10.29 4.11
N LEU A 269 -6.83 11.23 3.45
CA LEU A 269 -6.54 11.10 2.00
C LEU A 269 -5.77 9.81 1.71
N PHE A 270 -4.81 9.45 2.56
CA PHE A 270 -4.06 8.20 2.40
C PHE A 270 -4.87 6.95 2.74
N ALA A 271 -5.87 7.04 3.64
CA ALA A 271 -6.84 5.94 3.81
C ALA A 271 -7.59 5.63 2.52
N ARG A 272 -7.96 6.67 1.74
CA ARG A 272 -8.56 6.52 0.41
C ARG A 272 -7.56 6.04 -0.64
N HIS A 273 -6.41 6.68 -0.71
CA HIS A 273 -5.42 6.44 -1.75
C HIS A 273 -4.70 5.09 -1.64
N GLN A 274 -4.43 4.63 -0.41
CA GLN A 274 -3.75 3.35 -0.14
C GLN A 274 -4.69 2.25 0.34
N GLY A 275 -5.80 2.59 1.00
CA GLY A 275 -6.68 1.62 1.61
C GLY A 275 -8.08 1.62 0.99
N ASP A 276 -9.03 1.19 1.82
CA ASP A 276 -10.46 1.28 1.59
C ASP A 276 -11.03 2.26 2.61
N LEU A 277 -11.28 3.50 2.19
CA LEU A 277 -11.80 4.55 3.07
C LEU A 277 -13.14 4.13 3.68
N ASN A 278 -14.02 3.49 2.91
CA ASN A 278 -15.36 3.12 3.37
C ASN A 278 -15.29 2.07 4.48
N GLU A 279 -14.45 1.05 4.30
CA GLU A 279 -14.22 0.05 5.34
C GLU A 279 -13.56 0.65 6.58
N MET A 280 -12.59 1.56 6.40
CA MET A 280 -11.94 2.22 7.51
C MET A 280 -12.85 3.20 8.28
N VAL A 281 -13.86 3.79 7.62
CA VAL A 281 -14.92 4.56 8.28
C VAL A 281 -15.75 3.64 9.17
N ARG A 282 -16.17 2.46 8.68
CA ARG A 282 -16.87 1.46 9.53
C ARG A 282 -16.00 1.03 10.71
N GLY A 283 -14.71 0.86 10.49
CA GLY A 283 -13.76 0.55 11.55
C GLY A 283 -13.64 1.66 12.59
N ALA A 284 -13.66 2.94 12.18
CA ALA A 284 -13.67 4.06 13.12
C ALA A 284 -14.96 4.09 13.97
N MET A 285 -16.10 3.76 13.39
CA MET A 285 -17.37 3.67 14.13
C MET A 285 -17.38 2.54 15.16
N ALA A 286 -16.49 1.56 15.06
CA ALA A 286 -16.33 0.53 16.09
C ALA A 286 -15.69 1.07 17.39
N ILE A 287 -15.13 2.29 17.37
CA ILE A 287 -14.58 2.94 18.57
C ILE A 287 -15.62 3.07 19.68
N ASP A 288 -16.90 3.31 19.34
CA ASP A 288 -17.99 3.41 20.32
C ASP A 288 -18.29 2.10 21.06
N LYS A 289 -17.82 0.97 20.52
CA LYS A 289 -18.02 -0.35 21.11
C LYS A 289 -16.86 -0.77 22.02
N LEU A 290 -15.77 0.01 22.06
CA LEU A 290 -14.60 -0.27 22.90
C LEU A 290 -14.94 -0.10 24.38
N LYS A 291 -14.38 -0.99 25.19
CA LYS A 291 -14.52 -1.02 26.65
C LYS A 291 -13.16 -1.08 27.31
N THR A 292 -13.13 -0.73 28.60
CA THR A 292 -11.93 -0.91 29.43
C THR A 292 -11.42 -2.35 29.34
N GLY A 293 -10.12 -2.51 29.09
CA GLY A 293 -9.45 -3.80 28.92
C GLY A 293 -9.46 -4.35 27.49
N ASP A 294 -10.18 -3.73 26.55
CA ASP A 294 -10.12 -4.15 25.16
C ASP A 294 -8.74 -3.88 24.56
N LYS A 295 -8.29 -4.83 23.73
CA LYS A 295 -7.01 -4.76 23.02
C LYS A 295 -7.14 -3.97 21.71
N VAL A 296 -6.25 -3.01 21.51
CA VAL A 296 -6.15 -2.20 20.30
C VAL A 296 -4.74 -2.29 19.75
N LEU A 297 -4.62 -2.66 18.47
CA LEU A 297 -3.34 -2.75 17.78
C LEU A 297 -3.06 -1.46 17.01
N ILE A 298 -1.91 -0.87 17.21
CA ILE A 298 -1.38 0.24 16.41
C ILE A 298 -0.37 -0.32 15.42
N ALA A 299 -0.66 -0.21 14.13
CA ALA A 299 0.13 -0.85 13.08
C ALA A 299 0.78 0.17 12.14
N GLU A 300 2.10 0.11 12.02
CA GLU A 300 2.88 1.07 11.25
C GLU A 300 3.63 0.43 10.07
N ALA A 301 3.51 1.07 8.92
CA ALA A 301 4.14 0.66 7.66
C ALA A 301 5.62 1.07 7.53
N CYS A 302 6.18 1.79 8.49
CA CYS A 302 7.54 2.32 8.42
C CYS A 302 8.40 1.85 9.59
N SER A 303 9.68 1.58 9.31
CA SER A 303 10.67 1.12 10.28
C SER A 303 11.50 2.24 10.92
N HIS A 304 11.17 3.51 10.67
CA HIS A 304 11.93 4.61 11.25
C HIS A 304 11.66 4.72 12.76
N HIS A 305 12.69 5.12 13.52
CA HIS A 305 12.56 5.35 14.95
C HIS A 305 11.73 6.63 15.18
N PRO A 306 10.74 6.63 16.09
CA PRO A 306 9.96 7.83 16.37
C PRO A 306 10.84 8.89 17.00
N ILE A 307 10.55 10.16 16.71
CA ILE A 307 11.25 11.30 17.32
C ILE A 307 10.23 12.09 18.15
N GLY A 308 10.31 11.97 19.48
CA GLY A 308 9.47 12.75 20.41
C GLY A 308 8.14 12.09 20.77
N GLU A 309 7.07 12.89 20.93
CA GLU A 309 5.71 12.40 21.17
C GLU A 309 5.08 11.91 19.86
N ASP A 310 5.33 10.64 19.56
CA ASP A 310 4.82 9.93 18.39
C ASP A 310 3.28 9.88 18.36
N ILE A 311 2.71 10.14 17.18
CA ILE A 311 1.26 10.08 16.95
C ILE A 311 0.74 8.68 17.27
N GLY A 312 1.44 7.65 16.77
CA GLY A 312 1.04 6.26 16.87
C GLY A 312 1.11 5.78 18.32
N THR A 313 2.27 5.88 18.96
CA THR A 313 2.47 5.24 20.27
C THR A 313 2.03 6.09 21.48
N VAL A 314 1.77 7.40 21.32
CA VAL A 314 1.43 8.28 22.45
C VAL A 314 0.09 9.00 22.26
N LYS A 315 -0.07 9.76 21.16
CA LYS A 315 -1.21 10.68 21.04
C LYS A 315 -2.54 9.96 20.78
N ILE A 316 -2.57 9.03 19.83
CA ILE A 316 -3.76 8.21 19.53
C ILE A 316 -4.20 7.42 20.76
N PRO A 317 -3.32 6.65 21.44
CA PRO A 317 -3.64 5.98 22.70
C PRO A 317 -4.29 6.90 23.73
N ARG A 318 -3.74 8.10 23.91
CA ARG A 318 -4.26 9.09 24.86
C ARG A 318 -5.66 9.55 24.48
N TRP A 319 -5.88 9.98 23.23
CA TRP A 319 -7.18 10.44 22.76
C TRP A 319 -8.24 9.34 22.80
N LEU A 320 -7.86 8.12 22.41
CA LEU A 320 -8.77 6.97 22.43
C LEU A 320 -9.16 6.57 23.86
N THR A 321 -8.19 6.52 24.78
CA THR A 321 -8.43 6.26 26.21
C THR A 321 -9.33 7.34 26.82
N GLN A 322 -9.12 8.61 26.46
CA GLN A 322 -9.94 9.73 26.91
C GLN A 322 -11.38 9.62 26.37
N TYR A 323 -11.54 9.25 25.10
CA TYR A 323 -12.84 9.06 24.46
C TYR A 323 -13.64 7.92 25.10
N VAL A 324 -13.00 6.76 25.30
CA VAL A 324 -13.63 5.57 25.91
C VAL A 324 -13.93 5.79 27.41
N GLY A 325 -13.23 6.71 28.07
CA GLY A 325 -13.35 6.94 29.51
C GLY A 325 -12.80 5.79 30.35
N GLY A 326 -11.92 4.97 29.79
CA GLY A 326 -11.43 3.72 30.38
C GLY A 326 -10.09 3.28 29.81
N LYS A 327 -9.32 2.48 30.58
CA LYS A 327 -7.99 2.03 30.16
C LYS A 327 -8.08 0.97 29.07
N LEU A 328 -7.45 1.20 27.93
CA LEU A 328 -7.31 0.23 26.84
C LEU A 328 -5.95 -0.48 26.91
N GLU A 329 -5.88 -1.70 26.38
CA GLU A 329 -4.63 -2.44 26.17
C GLU A 329 -4.07 -2.12 24.78
N ILE A 330 -3.08 -1.22 24.73
CA ILE A 330 -2.48 -0.81 23.46
C ILE A 330 -1.23 -1.62 23.18
N GLU A 331 -1.21 -2.28 22.02
CA GLU A 331 -0.02 -2.91 21.46
C GLU A 331 0.38 -2.20 20.17
N SER A 332 1.66 -2.25 19.80
CA SER A 332 2.15 -1.64 18.56
C SER A 332 3.03 -2.60 17.77
N THR A 333 2.86 -2.59 16.45
CA THR A 333 3.69 -3.35 15.51
C THR A 333 4.21 -2.44 14.40
N ARG A 334 5.39 -2.77 13.87
CA ARG A 334 6.05 -2.04 12.80
C ARG A 334 6.56 -2.99 11.74
N GLY A 335 6.45 -2.59 10.48
CA GLY A 335 6.88 -3.39 9.35
C GLY A 335 5.75 -4.19 8.75
N HIS A 336 6.10 -5.18 7.92
CA HIS A 336 5.19 -5.87 6.99
C HIS A 336 4.18 -6.80 7.69
N ASP A 337 4.57 -7.39 8.82
CA ASP A 337 3.79 -8.45 9.46
C ASP A 337 2.79 -7.95 10.51
N PHE A 338 1.62 -8.59 10.57
CA PHE A 338 0.72 -8.50 11.73
C PHE A 338 1.12 -9.52 12.81
N PRO A 339 0.75 -9.27 14.08
CA PRO A 339 0.83 -10.28 15.12
C PRO A 339 0.04 -11.53 14.71
N PRO A 340 0.47 -12.74 15.11
CA PRO A 340 -0.17 -14.00 14.69
C PRO A 340 -1.65 -14.09 15.11
N ASN A 341 -2.02 -13.55 16.28
CA ASN A 341 -3.38 -13.62 16.81
C ASN A 341 -4.14 -12.31 16.58
N ILE A 342 -4.44 -12.00 15.31
CA ILE A 342 -5.17 -10.77 14.96
C ILE A 342 -6.54 -10.72 15.66
N SER A 343 -7.20 -11.86 15.81
CA SER A 343 -8.54 -11.99 16.43
C SER A 343 -8.62 -11.52 17.88
N ASP A 344 -7.48 -11.38 18.57
CA ASP A 344 -7.44 -10.93 19.96
C ASP A 344 -7.73 -9.42 20.10
N TYR A 345 -7.55 -8.66 19.02
CA TYR A 345 -7.79 -7.22 19.01
C TYR A 345 -9.26 -6.90 18.70
N LYS A 346 -9.77 -5.81 19.26
CA LYS A 346 -11.08 -5.24 18.92
C LYS A 346 -11.01 -4.20 17.82
N LEU A 347 -9.86 -3.54 17.70
CA LEU A 347 -9.62 -2.49 16.73
C LEU A 347 -8.14 -2.50 16.31
N ILE A 348 -7.90 -2.37 15.00
CA ILE A 348 -6.60 -2.11 14.43
C ILE A 348 -6.59 -0.67 13.92
N ILE A 349 -5.63 0.12 14.36
CA ILE A 349 -5.42 1.50 13.93
C ILE A 349 -4.14 1.52 13.11
N HIS A 350 -4.29 1.66 11.79
CA HIS A 350 -3.17 1.64 10.87
C HIS A 350 -2.69 3.05 10.49
N CYS A 351 -1.39 3.24 10.27
CA CYS A 351 -0.89 4.50 9.72
C CYS A 351 -1.32 4.67 8.24
N GLY A 352 -1.00 5.81 7.60
CA GLY A 352 -1.36 6.07 6.21
C GLY A 352 -0.66 5.21 5.14
N ALA A 353 0.21 4.27 5.53
CA ALA A 353 0.93 3.37 4.62
C ALA A 353 1.64 4.07 3.43
N CYS A 354 2.12 5.30 3.62
CA CYS A 354 2.69 6.12 2.53
C CYS A 354 3.95 5.52 1.89
N MET A 355 4.62 4.59 2.59
CA MET A 355 5.82 3.88 2.12
C MET A 355 5.51 2.58 1.36
N TRP A 356 4.29 2.05 1.45
CA TRP A 356 3.88 0.75 0.88
C TRP A 356 3.11 0.92 -0.41
N ASN A 357 3.04 -0.13 -1.23
CA ASN A 357 2.08 -0.16 -2.34
C ASN A 357 0.65 -0.34 -1.79
N ARG A 358 -0.33 -0.05 -2.64
CA ARG A 358 -1.76 -0.14 -2.28
C ARG A 358 -2.14 -1.57 -1.92
N ARG A 359 -1.65 -2.56 -2.68
CA ARG A 359 -1.94 -3.98 -2.49
C ARG A 359 -1.63 -4.46 -1.09
N GLU A 360 -0.47 -4.08 -0.55
CA GLU A 360 -0.07 -4.48 0.78
C GLU A 360 -1.02 -3.94 1.87
N MET A 361 -1.46 -2.69 1.74
CA MET A 361 -2.46 -2.12 2.65
C MET A 361 -3.82 -2.81 2.52
N LEU A 362 -4.25 -3.12 1.30
CA LEU A 362 -5.49 -3.86 1.04
C LEU A 362 -5.44 -5.29 1.61
N SER A 363 -4.30 -5.98 1.50
CA SER A 363 -4.10 -7.30 2.12
C SER A 363 -4.29 -7.21 3.65
N ARG A 364 -3.76 -6.17 4.30
CA ARG A 364 -4.00 -5.95 5.75
C ARG A 364 -5.47 -5.74 6.10
N ILE A 365 -6.19 -4.95 5.30
CA ILE A 365 -7.63 -4.74 5.51
C ILE A 365 -8.39 -6.06 5.35
N MET A 366 -8.05 -6.85 4.34
CA MET A 366 -8.66 -8.16 4.09
C MET A 366 -8.41 -9.13 5.25
N LYS A 367 -7.16 -9.23 5.75
CA LYS A 367 -6.82 -10.07 6.91
C LYS A 367 -7.58 -9.66 8.17
N ALA A 368 -7.69 -8.35 8.44
CA ALA A 368 -8.47 -7.84 9.57
C ALA A 368 -9.94 -8.23 9.44
N LYS A 369 -10.52 -8.06 8.24
CA LYS A 369 -11.90 -8.43 7.94
C LYS A 369 -12.16 -9.93 8.08
N GLN A 370 -11.26 -10.78 7.58
CA GLN A 370 -11.32 -12.23 7.74
C GLN A 370 -11.25 -12.66 9.21
N ALA A 371 -10.46 -11.97 10.03
CA ALA A 371 -10.39 -12.18 11.48
C ALA A 371 -11.59 -11.60 12.25
N GLY A 372 -12.52 -10.90 11.57
CA GLY A 372 -13.66 -10.24 12.21
C GLY A 372 -13.26 -9.02 13.06
N VAL A 373 -12.11 -8.40 12.78
CA VAL A 373 -11.56 -7.29 13.54
C VAL A 373 -11.71 -5.99 12.75
N ALA A 374 -12.24 -4.96 13.42
CA ALA A 374 -12.37 -3.63 12.84
C ALA A 374 -11.00 -3.04 12.54
N ILE A 375 -10.83 -2.44 11.37
CA ILE A 375 -9.61 -1.72 10.99
C ILE A 375 -9.94 -0.31 10.56
N THR A 376 -9.17 0.65 11.06
CA THR A 376 -9.27 2.07 10.67
C THR A 376 -7.87 2.66 10.52
N ASN A 377 -7.78 3.98 10.35
CA ASN A 377 -6.51 4.68 10.26
C ASN A 377 -6.36 5.82 11.26
N TYR A 378 -5.15 6.37 11.33
CA TYR A 378 -4.80 7.46 12.26
C TYR A 378 -5.73 8.66 12.11
N GLY A 379 -5.92 9.13 10.87
CA GLY A 379 -6.71 10.33 10.60
C GLY A 379 -8.17 10.17 11.00
N LEU A 380 -8.78 9.04 10.65
CA LEU A 380 -10.15 8.72 11.00
C LEU A 380 -10.32 8.55 12.51
N THR A 381 -9.40 7.85 13.18
CA THR A 381 -9.43 7.67 14.64
C THR A 381 -9.38 9.02 15.36
N ILE A 382 -8.47 9.90 14.93
CA ILE A 382 -8.31 11.24 15.51
C ILE A 382 -9.57 12.07 15.25
N ALA A 383 -10.06 12.10 14.01
CA ALA A 383 -11.26 12.86 13.67
C ALA A 383 -12.50 12.37 14.43
N TYR A 384 -12.63 11.06 14.63
CA TYR A 384 -13.70 10.44 15.42
C TYR A 384 -13.61 10.84 16.89
N SER A 385 -12.45 10.62 17.51
CA SER A 385 -12.23 10.86 18.93
C SER A 385 -12.34 12.35 19.31
N LEU A 386 -12.09 13.26 18.35
CA LEU A 386 -12.15 14.70 18.57
C LEU A 386 -13.49 15.34 18.13
N GLY A 387 -14.46 14.54 17.69
CA GLY A 387 -15.79 15.04 17.33
C GLY A 387 -15.86 15.87 16.05
N ILE A 388 -14.89 15.72 15.14
CA ILE A 388 -14.84 16.44 13.84
C ILE A 388 -15.02 15.49 12.65
N PHE A 389 -15.50 14.27 12.89
CA PHE A 389 -15.55 13.19 11.92
C PHE A 389 -16.41 13.52 10.70
N GLU A 390 -17.63 14.03 10.92
CA GLU A 390 -18.53 14.44 9.83
C GLU A 390 -17.85 15.48 8.92
N ARG A 391 -17.25 16.51 9.55
CA ARG A 391 -16.52 17.57 8.86
C ARG A 391 -15.36 17.02 8.02
N ALA A 392 -14.58 16.09 8.59
CA ALA A 392 -13.43 15.47 7.95
C ALA A 392 -13.80 14.57 6.76
N LEU A 393 -15.04 14.06 6.73
CA LEU A 393 -15.58 13.19 5.69
C LEU A 393 -16.36 13.92 4.59
N GLN A 394 -16.63 15.22 4.74
CA GLN A 394 -17.34 16.03 3.73
C GLN A 394 -16.79 15.91 2.31
N PRO A 395 -15.46 15.82 2.07
CA PRO A 395 -14.93 15.61 0.72
C PRO A 395 -15.25 14.24 0.10
N PHE A 396 -15.82 13.30 0.87
CA PHE A 396 -16.01 11.89 0.49
C PHE A 396 -17.47 11.46 0.69
N PRO A 397 -18.38 11.77 -0.25
CA PRO A 397 -19.82 11.53 -0.09
C PRO A 397 -20.18 10.10 0.33
N ALA A 398 -19.60 9.08 -0.33
CA ALA A 398 -19.87 7.67 -0.01
C ALA A 398 -19.45 7.29 1.43
N ALA A 399 -18.31 7.79 1.90
CA ALA A 399 -17.82 7.54 3.26
C ALA A 399 -18.66 8.30 4.30
N LEU A 400 -19.07 9.53 3.97
CA LEU A 400 -19.97 10.33 4.79
C LEU A 400 -21.35 9.66 4.95
N ASP A 401 -21.90 9.11 3.88
CA ASP A 401 -23.19 8.41 3.91
C ASP A 401 -23.12 7.14 4.77
N ILE A 402 -22.02 6.38 4.72
CA ILE A 402 -21.79 5.24 5.61
C ILE A 402 -21.85 5.68 7.08
N TYR A 403 -21.16 6.78 7.41
CA TYR A 403 -21.19 7.32 8.77
C TYR A 403 -22.61 7.73 9.18
N LYS A 404 -23.30 8.52 8.34
CA LYS A 404 -24.65 9.02 8.64
C LYS A 404 -25.67 7.89 8.81
N ASN A 405 -25.61 6.86 7.97
CA ASN A 405 -26.52 5.73 8.05
C ASN A 405 -26.26 4.83 9.26
N GLY A 406 -25.00 4.73 9.72
CA GLY A 406 -24.66 3.92 10.90
C GLY A 406 -24.86 4.63 12.24
N VAL A 407 -24.96 5.97 12.26
CA VAL A 407 -25.35 6.74 13.47
C VAL A 407 -26.88 6.75 13.68
N GLY A 408 -27.66 6.44 12.64
CA GLY A 408 -29.12 6.43 12.67
C GLY A 408 -29.80 5.12 13.09
N ASN A 409 -29.05 4.08 13.47
CA ASN A 409 -29.57 2.77 13.89
C ASN A 409 -29.26 2.46 15.36
#